data_AF-A0A1S1HTC8-F1
#
_entry.id   AF-A0A1S1HTC8-F1
#
_cell.length_a   1.000
_cell.length_b   1.000
_cell.length_c   1.000
_cell.angle_alpha   90.00
_cell.angle_beta   90.00
_cell.angle_gamma   90.00
#
_symmetry.space_group_name_H-M   'P 1'
#
loop_
_entity.id
_entity.type
_entity.pdbx_description
1 polymer ?
#
loop_
_entity_poly.entity_id
_entity_poly.type
_entity_poly.pdbx_seq_one_letter_code
_entity_poly.pdbx_strand_id
1 'polypeptide(L)'
;MSYEFIIEDTLPATAVYPYKIQNSAAPETFFMSEDFVSAMMSILQIMDKLDTDDMLDDHCFNKIWLRSELTPARAEEIYLYLENPQSIDLIPSKEEIDAFHQAQRDEDKLLAKESPKEGMIPVHKFATNDGWLVTVKECGWIAEIFSPELVGENQFVVSQIADLCKVSHETLEAMLVEWGKFNLFASKHGGYRVN
;
A
#
# COMPACT_ATOMS: atom_id res chain seq x y z
N MET A 1 5.71 -5.94 -13.84
CA MET A 1 6.20 -5.76 -12.45
C MET A 1 5.30 -6.53 -11.49
N SER A 2 5.68 -6.75 -10.22
CA SER A 2 4.80 -7.33 -9.19
C SER A 2 4.71 -6.35 -8.03
N TYR A 3 3.50 -6.21 -7.49
CA TYR A 3 3.21 -5.45 -6.29
C TYR A 3 3.13 -6.41 -5.11
N GLU A 4 3.63 -5.96 -3.98
CA GLU A 4 3.62 -6.63 -2.70
C GLU A 4 2.79 -5.81 -1.71
N PHE A 5 1.72 -6.42 -1.19
CA PHE A 5 0.84 -5.79 -0.21
C PHE A 5 1.05 -6.43 1.16
N ILE A 6 1.56 -5.67 2.12
CA ILE A 6 2.02 -6.18 3.42
C ILE A 6 1.14 -5.62 4.53
N ILE A 7 0.52 -6.49 5.33
CA ILE A 7 -0.29 -6.08 6.48
C ILE A 7 0.54 -5.23 7.45
N GLU A 8 0.00 -4.08 7.89
CA GLU A 8 0.73 -3.14 8.74
C GLU A 8 0.95 -3.69 10.16
N ASP A 9 -0.06 -4.33 10.75
CA ASP A 9 0.06 -4.90 12.09
C ASP A 9 0.93 -6.16 12.13
N THR A 10 1.64 -6.35 13.25
CA THR A 10 2.29 -7.62 13.55
C THR A 10 1.24 -8.70 13.86
N LEU A 11 1.15 -9.69 12.98
CA LEU A 11 0.18 -10.77 13.11
C LEU A 11 0.69 -11.89 14.03
N PRO A 12 -0.20 -12.53 14.81
CA PRO A 12 0.16 -13.71 15.59
C PRO A 12 0.46 -14.89 14.66
N ALA A 13 1.37 -15.78 15.06
CA ALA A 13 1.71 -16.99 14.30
C ALA A 13 0.52 -17.95 14.06
N THR A 14 -0.58 -17.77 14.79
CA THR A 14 -1.83 -18.54 14.65
C THR A 14 -2.87 -17.85 13.76
N ALA A 15 -2.52 -16.75 13.09
CA ALA A 15 -3.43 -16.03 12.21
C ALA A 15 -3.92 -16.96 11.07
N VAL A 16 -5.22 -16.88 10.79
CA VAL A 16 -5.86 -17.60 9.68
C VAL A 16 -6.20 -16.59 8.61
N TYR A 17 -5.63 -16.78 7.43
CA TYR A 17 -5.80 -15.88 6.30
C TYR A 17 -6.96 -16.34 5.42
N PRO A 18 -7.94 -15.46 5.13
CA PRO A 18 -9.14 -15.83 4.38
C PRO A 18 -8.93 -15.88 2.86
N TYR A 19 -7.72 -15.56 2.38
CA TYR A 19 -7.35 -15.47 0.97
C TYR A 19 -6.32 -16.55 0.59
N LYS A 20 -6.33 -16.95 -0.68
CA LYS A 20 -5.57 -18.10 -1.22
C LYS A 20 -4.22 -17.74 -1.81
N ILE A 21 -3.99 -16.48 -2.17
CA ILE A 21 -2.74 -16.05 -2.79
C ILE A 21 -1.73 -15.82 -1.67
N GLN A 22 -1.08 -16.91 -1.28
CA GLN A 22 -0.08 -16.93 -0.21
C GLN A 22 1.26 -17.38 -0.79
N ASN A 23 2.30 -16.58 -0.55
CA ASN A 23 3.64 -17.14 -0.47
C ASN A 23 3.74 -17.83 0.90
N SER A 24 4.06 -19.13 0.94
CA SER A 24 4.18 -19.86 2.21
C SER A 24 5.27 -19.31 3.13
N ALA A 25 6.21 -18.53 2.60
CA ALA A 25 7.25 -17.87 3.37
C ALA A 25 6.85 -16.48 3.93
N ALA A 26 5.80 -15.86 3.39
CA ALA A 26 5.32 -14.53 3.79
C ALA A 26 3.78 -14.49 3.75
N PRO A 27 3.11 -15.19 4.68
CA PRO A 27 1.66 -15.36 4.67
C PRO A 27 0.85 -14.08 4.94
N GLU A 28 1.47 -13.09 5.59
CA GLU A 28 0.96 -11.73 5.81
C GLU A 28 0.94 -10.87 4.53
N THR A 29 1.52 -11.39 3.45
CA THR A 29 1.68 -10.66 2.20
C THR A 29 0.71 -11.15 1.14
N PHE A 30 0.13 -10.22 0.38
CA PHE A 30 -0.62 -10.50 -0.84
C PHE A 30 0.17 -10.01 -2.05
N PHE A 31 0.34 -10.87 -3.06
CA PHE A 31 1.10 -10.53 -4.27
C PHE A 31 0.18 -10.37 -5.47
N MET A 32 0.50 -9.40 -6.32
CA MET A 32 -0.27 -9.16 -7.53
C MET A 32 0.61 -8.67 -8.68
N SER A 33 0.34 -9.12 -9.91
CA SER A 33 1.02 -8.56 -11.08
C SER A 33 0.49 -7.16 -11.39
N GLU A 34 1.32 -6.38 -12.06
CA GLU A 34 0.96 -5.06 -12.58
C GLU A 34 -0.30 -5.06 -13.45
N ASP A 35 -0.55 -6.12 -14.23
CA ASP A 35 -1.77 -6.25 -15.04
C ASP A 35 -3.04 -6.33 -14.17
N PHE A 36 -2.98 -7.08 -13.06
CA PHE A 36 -4.11 -7.17 -12.12
C PHE A 36 -4.27 -5.88 -11.31
N VAL A 37 -3.19 -5.23 -10.89
CA VAL A 37 -3.27 -3.91 -10.24
C VAL A 37 -3.90 -2.88 -11.15
N SER A 38 -3.47 -2.84 -12.42
CA SER A 38 -4.05 -1.97 -13.45
C SER A 38 -5.54 -2.24 -13.67
N ALA A 39 -5.95 -3.51 -13.72
CA ALA A 39 -7.35 -3.89 -13.83
C ALA A 39 -8.18 -3.39 -12.63
N MET A 40 -7.67 -3.56 -11.42
CA MET A 40 -8.33 -3.11 -10.19
C MET A 40 -8.45 -1.60 -10.10
N MET A 41 -7.38 -0.87 -10.39
CA MET A 41 -7.41 0.59 -10.46
C MET A 41 -8.42 1.06 -11.50
N SER A 42 -8.50 0.40 -12.66
CA SER A 42 -9.49 0.71 -13.68
C SER A 42 -10.92 0.51 -13.17
N ILE A 43 -11.19 -0.57 -12.43
CA ILE A 43 -12.51 -0.79 -11.81
C ILE A 43 -12.83 0.30 -10.80
N LEU A 44 -11.92 0.58 -9.86
CA LEU A 44 -12.11 1.62 -8.85
C LEU A 44 -12.32 3.00 -9.48
N GLN A 45 -11.62 3.29 -10.59
CA GLN A 45 -11.80 4.53 -11.34
C GLN A 45 -13.18 4.61 -12.00
N ILE A 46 -13.64 3.53 -12.66
CA ILE A 46 -14.98 3.49 -13.28
C ILE A 46 -16.08 3.62 -12.23
N MET A 47 -15.86 3.07 -11.04
CA MET A 47 -16.78 3.18 -9.91
C MET A 47 -16.71 4.52 -9.17
N ASP A 48 -15.87 5.45 -9.62
CA ASP A 48 -15.64 6.76 -9.00
C ASP A 48 -15.24 6.64 -7.52
N LYS A 49 -14.23 5.80 -7.27
CA LYS A 49 -13.68 5.50 -5.93
C LYS A 49 -12.23 5.91 -5.75
N LEU A 50 -11.61 6.46 -6.79
CA LEU A 50 -10.24 6.97 -6.73
C LEU A 50 -10.24 8.50 -6.70
N ASP A 51 -9.54 9.08 -5.73
CA ASP A 51 -9.24 10.50 -5.74
C ASP A 51 -8.02 10.76 -6.63
N THR A 52 -8.27 11.38 -7.78
CA THR A 52 -7.23 11.74 -8.76
C THR A 52 -6.73 13.17 -8.60
N ASP A 53 -7.32 13.97 -7.71
CA ASP A 53 -6.94 15.37 -7.53
C ASP A 53 -5.73 15.51 -6.58
N ASP A 54 -5.52 14.53 -5.68
CA ASP A 54 -4.39 14.52 -4.74
C ASP A 54 -3.16 13.88 -5.41
N MET A 55 -2.31 14.73 -5.97
CA MET A 55 -1.00 14.36 -6.50
C MET A 55 0.06 14.62 -5.43
N LEU A 56 0.43 13.57 -4.69
CA LEU A 56 1.66 13.55 -3.90
C LEU A 56 2.80 13.11 -4.83
N ASP A 57 3.85 13.91 -4.89
CA ASP A 57 5.03 13.70 -5.72
C ASP A 57 6.30 13.60 -4.85
N ASP A 58 7.42 13.21 -5.46
CA ASP A 58 8.73 13.13 -4.82
C ASP A 58 9.12 14.42 -4.07
N HIS A 59 8.58 15.57 -4.50
CA HIS A 59 8.86 16.86 -3.87
C HIS A 59 8.27 16.95 -2.45
N CYS A 60 7.19 16.23 -2.15
CA CYS A 60 6.61 16.14 -0.82
C CYS A 60 7.53 15.39 0.16
N PHE A 61 8.10 14.27 -0.25
CA PHE A 61 9.09 13.51 0.54
C PHE A 61 10.38 14.30 0.75
N ASN A 62 10.90 14.90 -0.33
CA ASN A 62 12.10 15.73 -0.25
C ASN A 62 11.96 16.89 0.75
N LYS A 63 10.77 17.50 0.85
CA LYS A 63 10.52 18.57 1.84
C LYS A 63 10.64 18.09 3.29
N ILE A 64 10.27 16.85 3.58
CA ILE A 64 10.36 16.29 4.93
C ILE A 64 11.84 16.17 5.30
N TRP A 65 12.62 15.52 4.45
CA TRP A 65 14.04 15.30 4.69
C TRP A 65 14.86 16.61 4.66
N LEU A 66 14.52 17.57 3.80
CA LEU A 66 15.15 18.90 3.83
C LEU A 66 14.91 19.66 5.15
N ARG A 67 13.74 19.50 5.78
CA ARG A 67 13.45 20.13 7.09
C ARG A 67 14.21 19.51 8.24
N SER A 68 14.60 18.24 8.12
CA SER A 68 15.43 17.57 9.12
C SER A 68 16.88 18.07 9.14
N GLU A 69 17.28 18.89 8.15
CA GLU A 69 18.65 19.33 7.91
C GLU A 69 19.65 18.18 7.67
N LEU A 70 19.16 16.94 7.54
CA LEU A 70 19.95 15.77 7.17
C LEU A 70 20.05 15.69 5.64
N THR A 71 21.27 15.46 5.15
CA THR A 71 21.43 15.05 3.76
C THR A 71 20.97 13.60 3.60
N PRO A 72 20.52 13.16 2.41
CA PRO A 72 20.14 11.76 2.19
C PRO A 72 21.22 10.76 2.62
N ALA A 73 22.49 11.03 2.30
CA ALA A 73 23.62 10.20 2.71
C ALA A 73 23.77 10.13 4.24
N ARG A 74 23.54 11.24 4.96
CA ARG A 74 23.61 11.24 6.42
C ARG A 74 22.44 10.51 7.05
N ALA A 75 21.24 10.64 6.49
CA ALA A 75 20.08 9.88 6.92
C ALA A 75 20.30 8.37 6.74
N GLU A 76 20.92 7.95 5.63
CA GLU A 76 21.31 6.55 5.38
C GLU A 76 22.34 6.04 6.41
N GLU A 77 23.38 6.82 6.71
CA GLU A 77 24.33 6.47 7.77
C GLU A 77 23.67 6.33 9.15
N ILE A 78 22.75 7.25 9.50
CA ILE A 78 22.01 7.18 10.76
C ILE A 78 21.12 5.93 10.78
N TYR A 79 20.42 5.62 9.70
CA TYR A 79 19.64 4.38 9.57
C TYR A 79 20.50 3.15 9.81
N LEU A 80 21.63 3.05 9.11
CA LEU A 80 22.58 1.94 9.27
C LEU A 80 23.17 1.86 10.69
N TYR A 81 23.42 3.00 11.34
CA TYR A 81 23.85 3.05 12.74
C TYR A 81 22.79 2.50 13.69
N LEU A 82 21.52 2.83 13.47
CA LEU A 82 20.41 2.36 14.30
C LEU A 82 20.17 0.85 14.15
N GLU A 83 20.33 0.31 12.94
CA GLU A 83 20.20 -1.12 12.65
C GLU A 83 21.41 -1.94 13.13
N ASN A 84 22.62 -1.45 12.86
CA ASN A 84 23.86 -2.12 13.23
C ASN A 84 24.94 -1.12 13.66
N PRO A 85 25.03 -0.77 14.95
CA PRO A 85 25.95 0.26 15.44
C PRO A 85 27.44 -0.03 15.19
N GLN A 86 27.82 -1.25 14.83
CA GLN A 86 29.22 -1.67 14.65
C GLN A 86 29.78 -1.37 13.26
N SER A 87 28.96 -0.92 12.30
CA SER A 87 29.35 -0.73 10.89
C SER A 87 29.66 0.72 10.50
N ILE A 88 29.64 1.66 11.45
CA ILE A 88 29.68 3.10 11.17
C ILE A 88 30.90 3.76 11.80
N ASP A 89 31.65 4.51 11.00
CA ASP A 89 32.85 5.24 11.44
C ASP A 89 32.50 6.51 12.24
N LEU A 90 31.39 7.17 11.94
CA LEU A 90 30.95 8.42 12.57
C LEU A 90 29.64 8.25 13.34
N ILE A 91 29.75 8.18 14.67
CA ILE A 91 28.61 8.07 15.57
C ILE A 91 27.71 9.31 15.44
N PRO A 92 26.41 9.16 15.13
CA PRO A 92 25.45 10.26 15.12
C PRO A 92 25.28 10.91 16.49
N SER A 93 25.14 12.24 16.48
CA SER A 93 24.72 13.00 17.65
C SER A 93 23.27 12.69 18.02
N LYS A 94 22.87 13.04 19.25
CA LYS A 94 21.49 12.85 19.69
C LYS A 94 20.52 13.70 18.87
N GLU A 95 20.94 14.92 18.53
CA GLU A 95 20.16 15.85 17.71
C GLU A 95 19.90 15.28 16.31
N GLU A 96 20.90 14.64 15.70
CA GLU A 96 20.75 13.97 14.40
C GLU A 96 19.78 12.77 14.47
N ILE A 97 19.87 11.96 15.53
CA ILE A 97 18.96 10.83 15.75
C ILE A 97 17.53 11.33 15.97
N ASP A 98 17.34 12.36 16.78
CA ASP A 98 16.04 12.95 17.06
C ASP A 98 15.42 13.56 15.78
N ALA A 99 16.23 14.23 14.95
CA ALA A 99 15.81 14.78 13.65
C ALA A 99 15.44 13.68 12.66
N PHE A 100 16.22 12.60 12.60
CA PHE A 100 15.95 11.43 11.76
C PHE A 100 14.61 10.79 12.14
N HIS A 101 14.38 10.50 13.42
CA HIS A 101 13.10 9.94 13.88
C HIS A 101 11.92 10.89 13.64
N GLN A 102 12.14 12.21 13.70
CA GLN A 102 11.09 13.16 13.37
C GLN A 102 10.74 13.13 11.88
N ALA A 103 11.75 13.05 11.01
CA ALA A 103 11.55 12.91 9.57
C ALA A 103 10.80 11.62 9.23
N GLN A 104 11.19 10.48 9.82
CA GLN A 104 10.48 9.20 9.66
C GLN A 104 9.00 9.31 10.06
N ARG A 105 8.71 9.91 11.23
CA ARG A 105 7.32 10.11 11.67
C ARG A 105 6.51 11.00 10.73
N ASP A 106 7.13 11.99 10.12
CA ASP A 106 6.44 12.90 9.20
C ASP A 106 6.26 12.25 7.82
N GLU A 107 7.18 11.38 7.40
CA GLU A 107 7.05 10.53 6.22
C GLU A 107 5.93 9.49 6.40
N ASP A 108 5.88 8.79 7.54
CA ASP A 108 4.79 7.86 7.85
C ASP A 108 3.42 8.55 7.81
N LYS A 109 3.32 9.77 8.34
CA LYS A 109 2.08 10.58 8.24
C LYS A 109 1.73 10.93 6.80
N LEU A 110 2.74 11.19 5.97
CA LEU A 110 2.52 11.47 4.54
C LEU A 110 2.01 10.21 3.85
N LEU A 111 2.66 9.06 4.07
CA LEU A 111 2.30 7.76 3.51
C LEU A 111 0.91 7.27 3.97
N ALA A 112 0.47 7.68 5.16
CA ALA A 112 -0.85 7.38 5.71
C ALA A 112 -1.95 8.38 5.32
N LYS A 113 -1.63 9.41 4.52
CA LYS A 113 -2.59 10.47 4.19
C LYS A 113 -3.79 9.89 3.43
N GLU A 114 -4.98 10.13 3.95
CA GLU A 114 -6.25 9.77 3.31
C GLU A 114 -6.74 10.90 2.39
N SER A 115 -7.63 10.55 1.46
CA SER A 115 -8.32 11.55 0.64
C SER A 115 -9.18 12.47 1.53
N PRO A 116 -9.25 13.79 1.24
CA PRO A 116 -10.21 14.68 1.87
C PRO A 116 -11.66 14.42 1.41
N LYS A 117 -11.87 13.64 0.35
CA LYS A 117 -13.19 13.28 -0.18
C LYS A 117 -13.66 11.98 0.46
N GLU A 118 -14.81 12.02 1.12
CA GLU A 118 -15.38 10.85 1.79
C GLU A 118 -15.64 9.71 0.79
N GLY A 119 -15.20 8.50 1.13
CA GLY A 119 -15.41 7.30 0.30
C GLY A 119 -14.45 7.16 -0.88
N MET A 120 -13.41 8.00 -0.96
CA MET A 120 -12.41 7.99 -2.04
C MET A 120 -11.04 7.55 -1.52
N ILE A 121 -10.31 6.83 -2.36
CA ILE A 121 -8.96 6.34 -2.07
C ILE A 121 -7.97 7.11 -2.96
N PRO A 122 -6.90 7.71 -2.44
CA PRO A 122 -5.95 8.43 -3.28
C PRO A 122 -5.30 7.51 -4.32
N VAL A 123 -5.35 7.91 -5.60
CA VAL A 123 -4.88 7.06 -6.71
C VAL A 123 -3.39 6.75 -6.62
N HIS A 124 -2.60 7.66 -6.05
CA HIS A 124 -1.14 7.53 -5.96
C HIS A 124 -0.71 6.32 -5.12
N LYS A 125 -1.54 5.86 -4.18
CA LYS A 125 -1.25 4.69 -3.33
C LYS A 125 -1.08 3.37 -4.09
N PHE A 126 -1.61 3.30 -5.31
CA PHE A 126 -1.49 2.14 -6.19
C PHE A 126 -0.68 2.41 -7.46
N ALA A 127 -0.31 3.68 -7.68
CA ALA A 127 0.46 4.08 -8.86
C ALA A 127 1.97 3.91 -8.68
N THR A 128 2.43 3.77 -7.43
CA THR A 128 3.85 3.62 -7.08
C THR A 128 4.06 2.55 -6.01
N ASN A 129 5.31 2.12 -5.86
CA ASN A 129 5.75 1.14 -4.86
C ASN A 129 6.44 1.83 -3.66
N ASP A 130 5.98 3.03 -3.30
CA ASP A 130 6.67 3.89 -2.32
C ASP A 130 6.23 3.61 -0.86
N GLY A 131 5.68 2.43 -0.56
CA GLY A 131 5.31 2.06 0.81
C GLY A 131 4.06 2.78 1.34
N TRP A 132 3.18 3.24 0.45
CA TRP A 132 1.92 3.90 0.81
C TRP A 132 1.06 3.02 1.70
N LEU A 133 0.53 3.59 2.77
CA LEU A 133 -0.41 2.89 3.64
C LEU A 133 -1.83 3.06 3.09
N VAL A 134 -2.42 1.95 2.67
CA VAL A 134 -3.87 1.84 2.47
C VAL A 134 -4.49 1.65 3.84
N THR A 135 -5.21 2.65 4.32
CA THR A 135 -5.65 2.71 5.72
C THR A 135 -6.76 1.69 6.01
N VAL A 136 -7.04 1.48 7.30
CA VAL A 136 -8.17 0.64 7.75
C VAL A 136 -9.49 1.02 7.06
N LYS A 137 -9.75 2.32 6.93
CA LYS A 137 -10.98 2.85 6.34
C LYS A 137 -11.05 2.55 4.84
N GLU A 138 -9.95 2.82 4.13
CA GLU A 138 -9.80 2.56 2.69
C GLU A 138 -9.90 1.07 2.39
N CYS A 139 -9.26 0.22 3.19
CA CYS A 139 -9.39 -1.24 3.11
C CYS A 139 -10.87 -1.68 3.24
N GLY A 140 -11.62 -1.10 4.17
CA GLY A 140 -13.04 -1.37 4.33
C GLY A 140 -13.85 -1.08 3.07
N TRP A 141 -13.58 0.05 2.41
CA TRP A 141 -14.25 0.42 1.16
C TRP A 141 -13.89 -0.52 0.01
N ILE A 142 -12.60 -0.86 -0.14
CA ILE A 142 -12.14 -1.80 -1.17
C ILE A 142 -12.78 -3.18 -0.96
N ALA A 143 -12.83 -3.65 0.29
CA ALA A 143 -13.44 -4.93 0.65
C ALA A 143 -14.93 -5.00 0.28
N GLU A 144 -15.67 -3.91 0.51
CA GLU A 144 -17.08 -3.82 0.12
C GLU A 144 -17.24 -3.93 -1.40
N ILE A 145 -16.49 -3.10 -2.15
CA ILE A 145 -16.53 -3.04 -3.61
C ILE A 145 -16.26 -4.41 -4.24
N PHE A 146 -15.27 -5.14 -3.73
CA PHE A 146 -14.85 -6.43 -4.26
C PHE A 146 -15.43 -7.63 -3.50
N SER A 147 -16.61 -7.45 -2.89
CA SER A 147 -17.40 -8.57 -2.39
C SER A 147 -17.83 -9.51 -3.54
N PRO A 148 -17.95 -10.82 -3.29
CA PRO A 148 -18.40 -11.78 -4.31
C PRO A 148 -19.72 -11.37 -4.99
N GLU A 149 -20.64 -10.80 -4.21
CA GLU A 149 -21.94 -10.35 -4.69
C GLU A 149 -21.78 -9.20 -5.69
N LEU A 150 -21.08 -8.12 -5.31
CA LEU A 150 -20.89 -6.96 -6.19
C LEU A 150 -20.03 -7.27 -7.42
N VAL A 151 -18.99 -8.10 -7.27
CA VAL A 151 -18.19 -8.56 -8.41
C VAL A 151 -19.06 -9.36 -9.40
N GLY A 152 -19.90 -10.26 -8.89
CA GLY A 152 -20.83 -11.05 -9.71
C GLY A 152 -21.90 -10.20 -10.41
N GLU A 153 -22.42 -9.17 -9.74
CA GLU A 153 -23.37 -8.22 -10.35
C GLU A 153 -22.74 -7.38 -11.46
N ASN A 154 -21.42 -7.15 -11.41
CA ASN A 154 -20.68 -6.32 -12.35
C ASN A 154 -19.88 -7.11 -13.41
N GLN A 155 -20.25 -8.37 -13.67
CA GLN A 155 -19.55 -9.26 -14.61
C GLN A 155 -19.26 -8.64 -15.99
N PHE A 156 -20.18 -7.84 -16.53
CA PHE A 156 -19.96 -7.15 -17.81
C PHE A 156 -18.76 -6.20 -17.74
N VAL A 157 -18.69 -5.36 -16.71
CA VAL A 157 -17.58 -4.40 -16.52
C VAL A 157 -16.27 -5.16 -16.30
N VAL A 158 -16.31 -6.20 -15.46
CA VAL A 158 -15.14 -7.05 -15.18
C VAL A 158 -14.63 -7.72 -16.47
N SER A 159 -15.52 -8.20 -17.34
CA SER A 159 -15.15 -8.79 -18.64
C SER A 159 -14.48 -7.78 -19.56
N GLN A 160 -15.03 -6.56 -19.67
CA GLN A 160 -14.45 -5.52 -20.52
C GLN A 160 -13.04 -5.11 -20.06
N ILE A 161 -12.83 -5.05 -18.74
CA ILE A 161 -11.53 -4.71 -18.17
C ILE A 161 -10.55 -5.88 -18.32
N ALA A 162 -11.02 -7.12 -18.14
CA ALA A 162 -10.21 -8.30 -18.37
C ALA A 162 -9.62 -8.31 -19.79
N ASP A 163 -10.44 -8.00 -20.79
CA ASP A 163 -10.01 -7.89 -22.19
C ASP A 163 -8.95 -6.79 -22.40
N LEU A 164 -9.15 -5.61 -21.79
CA LEU A 164 -8.22 -4.48 -21.88
C LEU A 164 -6.86 -4.81 -21.24
N CYS A 165 -6.88 -5.44 -20.06
CA CYS A 165 -5.70 -5.82 -19.29
C CYS A 165 -5.09 -7.16 -19.75
N LYS A 166 -5.66 -7.80 -20.78
CA LYS A 166 -5.20 -9.09 -21.34
C LYS A 166 -5.12 -10.22 -20.29
N VAL A 167 -6.03 -10.19 -19.34
CA VAL A 167 -6.22 -11.24 -18.33
C VAL A 167 -7.52 -11.99 -18.62
N SER A 168 -7.63 -13.26 -18.20
CA SER A 168 -8.88 -13.98 -18.37
C SER A 168 -9.95 -13.42 -17.42
N HIS A 169 -11.21 -13.36 -17.88
CA HIS A 169 -12.33 -12.90 -17.06
C HIS A 169 -12.47 -13.68 -15.75
N GLU A 170 -12.44 -15.02 -15.81
CA GLU A 170 -12.54 -15.89 -14.62
C GLU A 170 -11.38 -15.67 -13.64
N THR A 171 -10.17 -15.46 -14.17
CA THR A 171 -9.00 -15.18 -13.31
C THR A 171 -9.10 -13.80 -12.67
N LEU A 172 -9.55 -12.78 -13.40
CA LEU A 172 -9.76 -11.46 -12.84
C LEU A 172 -10.86 -11.50 -11.77
N GLU A 173 -12.01 -12.12 -12.05
CA GLU A 173 -13.11 -12.24 -11.09
C GLU A 173 -12.65 -12.88 -9.76
N ALA A 174 -11.95 -14.02 -9.85
CA ALA A 174 -11.39 -14.68 -8.68
C ALA A 174 -10.38 -13.79 -7.94
N MET A 175 -9.50 -13.10 -8.67
CA MET A 175 -8.50 -12.20 -8.09
C MET A 175 -9.16 -11.05 -7.32
N LEU A 176 -10.19 -10.41 -7.89
CA LEU A 176 -10.92 -9.32 -7.25
C LEU A 176 -11.52 -9.76 -5.92
N VAL A 177 -12.19 -10.92 -5.92
CA VAL A 177 -12.78 -11.48 -4.69
C VAL A 177 -11.71 -11.80 -3.64
N GLU A 178 -10.57 -12.36 -4.04
CA GLU A 178 -9.48 -12.63 -3.10
C GLU A 178 -8.85 -11.34 -2.55
N TRP A 179 -8.73 -10.29 -3.38
CA TRP A 179 -8.26 -8.98 -2.93
C TRP A 179 -9.27 -8.31 -1.99
N GLY A 180 -10.56 -8.45 -2.24
CA GLY A 180 -11.62 -8.00 -1.32
C GLY A 180 -11.53 -8.68 0.05
N LYS A 181 -11.25 -9.99 0.09
CA LYS A 181 -11.00 -10.72 1.35
C LYS A 181 -9.73 -10.27 2.06
N PHE A 182 -8.65 -10.03 1.31
CA PHE A 182 -7.41 -9.47 1.86
C PHE A 182 -7.67 -8.10 2.49
N ASN A 183 -8.37 -7.20 1.80
CA ASN A 183 -8.72 -5.88 2.30
C ASN A 183 -9.63 -5.96 3.54
N LEU A 184 -10.59 -6.89 3.56
CA LEU A 184 -11.43 -7.10 4.74
C LEU A 184 -10.59 -7.54 5.95
N PHE A 185 -9.59 -8.38 5.71
CA PHE A 185 -8.64 -8.80 6.73
C PHE A 185 -7.76 -7.62 7.18
N ALA A 186 -7.13 -6.91 6.25
CA ALA A 186 -6.28 -5.76 6.51
C ALA A 186 -6.99 -4.64 7.28
N SER A 187 -8.28 -4.39 7.01
CA SER A 187 -9.08 -3.42 7.76
C SER A 187 -9.17 -3.73 9.25
N LYS A 188 -8.92 -4.98 9.67
CA LYS A 188 -8.89 -5.39 11.08
C LYS A 188 -7.49 -5.41 11.68
N HIS A 189 -6.48 -5.10 10.88
CA HIS A 189 -5.06 -5.28 11.16
C HIS A 189 -4.21 -4.07 10.70
N GLY A 190 -4.71 -2.85 10.93
CA GLY A 190 -3.94 -1.62 10.67
C GLY A 190 -3.91 -1.15 9.23
N GLY A 191 -4.45 -1.92 8.28
CA GLY A 191 -4.32 -1.65 6.84
C GLY A 191 -3.17 -2.44 6.22
N TYR A 192 -2.63 -1.96 5.10
CA TYR A 192 -1.45 -2.56 4.48
C TYR A 192 -0.61 -1.54 3.70
N ARG A 193 0.68 -1.84 3.53
CA ARG A 193 1.60 -1.08 2.69
C ARG A 193 1.77 -1.70 1.31
N VAL A 194 2.04 -0.85 0.32
CA VAL A 194 2.27 -1.23 -1.08
C VAL A 194 3.75 -1.09 -1.45
N ASN A 195 4.39 -2.20 -1.84
CA ASN A 195 5.80 -2.30 -2.21
C ASN A 195 6.01 -2.97 -3.58
#